data_AF-A0AB36HV80-F1
#
_entry.id   AF-A0AB36HV80-F1
#
_cell.length_a   1.000
_cell.length_b   1.000
_cell.length_c   1.000
_cell.angle_alpha   90.00
_cell.angle_beta   90.00
_cell.angle_gamma   90.00
#
_symmetry.space_group_name_H-M   'P 1'
#
loop_
_entity.id
_entity.type
_entity.pdbx_description
1 polymer ?
#
loop_
_entity_poly.entity_id
_entity_poly.type
_entity_poly.pdbx_seq_one_letter_code
_entity_poly.pdbx_strand_id
1 'polypeptide(L)'
;MRLIVLLFATILTACGESDYDDRVRRLEKAVEEPISSGGDYWIYKRGDFYSDQQYKVGLIFGYGDNKLVCDEMIEVYRKTYSKEHLSCVPAN
;
A
#
# COMPACT_ATOMS: atom_id res chain seq x y z
N MET A 1 -32.31 28.07 5.96
CA MET A 1 -31.26 27.77 4.97
C MET A 1 -29.82 27.97 5.46
N ARG A 2 -29.54 28.75 6.51
CA ARG A 2 -28.16 28.93 7.03
C ARG A 2 -27.63 27.77 7.91
N LEU A 3 -28.52 26.97 8.51
CA LEU A 3 -28.13 25.88 9.43
C LEU A 3 -27.55 24.64 8.70
N ILE A 4 -27.97 24.40 7.46
CA ILE A 4 -27.58 23.21 6.67
C ILE A 4 -26.12 23.31 6.19
N VAL A 5 -25.64 24.54 5.94
CA VAL A 5 -24.26 24.78 5.47
C VAL A 5 -23.23 24.51 6.58
N LEU A 6 -23.57 24.80 7.83
CA LEU A 6 -22.72 24.51 8.99
C LEU A 6 -22.61 23.01 9.29
N LEU A 7 -23.67 22.23 9.03
CA LEU A 7 -23.67 20.78 9.24
C LEU A 7 -22.83 20.02 8.19
N PHE A 8 -22.76 20.54 6.96
CA PHE A 8 -21.93 19.95 5.90
C PHE A 8 -20.44 20.25 6.08
N ALA A 9 -20.10 21.39 6.69
CA ALA A 9 -18.72 21.78 6.94
C ALA A 9 -18.02 20.91 8.01
N THR A 10 -18.76 20.37 8.98
CA THR A 10 -18.20 19.52 10.05
C THR A 10 -17.98 18.07 9.63
N ILE A 11 -18.69 17.59 8.59
CA ILE A 11 -18.54 16.21 8.08
C ILE A 11 -17.28 16.08 7.22
N LEU A 12 -16.85 17.16 6.56
CA LEU A 12 -15.69 17.16 5.67
C LEU A 12 -14.35 17.13 6.41
N THR A 13 -14.30 17.52 7.69
CA THR A 13 -13.05 17.56 8.48
C THR A 13 -12.72 16.24 9.19
N ALA A 14 -13.61 15.25 9.19
CA ALA A 14 -13.45 14.02 9.96
C ALA A 14 -12.89 12.81 9.17
N CYS A 15 -12.66 12.94 7.86
CA CYS A 15 -12.32 11.79 7.01
C CYS A 15 -10.81 11.61 6.70
N GLY A 16 -9.91 12.40 7.30
CA GLY A 16 -8.50 12.44 6.87
C GLY A 16 -7.48 11.76 7.80
N GLU A 17 -7.67 11.83 9.12
CA GLU A 17 -6.59 11.51 10.06
C GLU A 17 -6.52 10.02 10.47
N SER A 18 -7.65 9.32 10.60
CA SER A 18 -7.66 7.95 11.13
C SER A 18 -6.88 6.94 10.27
N ASP A 19 -6.90 7.08 8.94
CA ASP A 19 -6.27 6.10 8.04
C ASP A 19 -4.74 6.17 8.07
N TYR A 20 -4.17 7.35 8.34
CA TYR A 20 -2.72 7.52 8.40
C TYR A 20 -2.12 6.82 9.63
N ASP A 21 -2.72 7.03 10.79
CA ASP A 21 -2.24 6.45 12.06
C ASP A 21 -2.35 4.92 12.05
N ASP A 22 -3.42 4.39 11.47
CA ASP A 22 -3.61 2.94 11.33
C ASP A 22 -2.57 2.31 10.38
N ARG A 23 -2.15 3.02 9.33
CA ARG A 23 -1.08 2.58 8.41
C ARG A 23 0.28 2.56 9.09
N VAL A 24 0.62 3.63 9.81
CA VAL A 24 1.88 3.71 10.56
C VAL A 24 1.96 2.56 11.57
N ARG A 25 0.90 2.34 12.35
CA ARG A 25 0.84 1.24 13.32
C ARG A 25 1.05 -0.15 12.69
N ARG A 26 0.48 -0.40 11.50
CA ARG A 26 0.68 -1.69 10.79
C ARG A 26 2.13 -1.87 10.35
N LEU A 27 2.77 -0.82 9.86
CA LEU A 27 4.17 -0.86 9.45
C LEU A 27 5.11 -1.03 10.64
N GLU A 28 4.86 -0.32 11.74
CA GLU A 28 5.61 -0.50 13.00
C GLU A 28 5.56 -1.96 13.45
N LYS A 29 4.36 -2.56 13.48
CA LYS A 29 4.19 -3.97 13.82
C LYS A 29 4.95 -4.90 12.87
N ALA A 30 4.96 -4.61 11.56
CA ALA A 30 5.67 -5.41 10.56
C ALA A 30 7.21 -5.43 10.76
N VAL A 31 7.75 -4.41 11.43
CA VAL A 31 9.17 -4.28 11.77
C VAL A 31 9.48 -4.86 13.15
N GLU A 32 8.53 -4.78 14.09
CA GLU A 32 8.66 -5.35 15.45
C GLU A 32 8.61 -6.88 15.46
N GLU A 33 7.88 -7.47 14.52
CA GLU A 33 7.88 -8.92 14.35
C GLU A 33 9.30 -9.40 13.99
N PRO A 34 9.82 -10.46 14.66
CA PRO A 34 11.14 -10.99 14.35
C PRO A 34 11.26 -11.19 12.85
N ILE A 35 12.44 -10.89 12.27
CA ILE A 35 12.76 -11.17 10.87
C ILE A 35 12.63 -12.69 10.67
N SER A 36 11.41 -13.12 10.40
CA SER A 36 11.04 -14.50 10.25
C SER A 36 11.01 -14.81 8.76
N SER A 37 11.06 -16.10 8.43
CA SER A 37 11.21 -16.61 7.07
C SER A 37 10.01 -16.35 6.14
N GLY A 38 9.25 -15.28 6.35
CA GLY A 38 8.23 -14.82 5.41
C GLY A 38 8.88 -14.65 4.05
N GLY A 39 8.37 -15.39 3.06
CA GLY A 39 8.95 -15.41 1.71
C GLY A 39 9.16 -13.99 1.19
N ASP A 40 10.24 -13.78 0.44
CA ASP A 40 10.48 -12.49 -0.19
C ASP A 40 9.39 -12.24 -1.25
N TYR A 41 9.04 -10.97 -1.47
CA TYR A 41 8.01 -10.62 -2.45
C TYR A 41 8.57 -9.70 -3.52
N TRP A 42 8.35 -10.06 -4.78
CA TRP A 42 8.52 -9.16 -5.91
C TRP A 42 7.30 -8.27 -6.08
N ILE A 43 7.53 -6.99 -6.31
CA ILE A 43 6.53 -6.10 -6.90
C ILE A 43 6.65 -6.25 -8.42
N TYR A 44 5.59 -6.76 -9.04
CA TYR A 44 5.47 -6.87 -10.48
C TYR A 44 4.58 -5.77 -11.02
N LYS A 45 5.06 -5.10 -12.08
CA LYS A 45 4.27 -4.24 -12.96
C LYS A 45 3.85 -5.05 -14.18
N ARG A 46 2.54 -5.14 -14.45
CA ARG A 46 2.04 -5.66 -15.72
C ARG A 46 2.29 -4.64 -16.83
N GLY A 47 2.68 -5.14 -18.00
CA GLY A 47 2.78 -4.38 -19.23
C GLY A 47 1.44 -3.82 -19.68
N ASP A 48 1.46 -3.07 -20.78
CA ASP A 48 0.25 -2.56 -21.39
C ASP A 48 -0.60 -3.70 -21.99
N PHE A 49 -1.83 -3.39 -22.41
CA PHE A 49 -2.76 -4.37 -22.97
C PHE A 49 -2.19 -5.17 -24.16
N TYR A 50 -1.18 -4.62 -24.86
CA TYR A 50 -0.55 -5.25 -26.02
C TYR A 50 0.71 -6.06 -25.67
N SER A 51 1.21 -5.95 -24.44
CA SER A 51 2.35 -6.71 -23.94
C SER A 51 1.97 -7.51 -22.69
N ASP A 52 1.92 -8.84 -22.82
CA ASP A 52 1.83 -9.77 -21.67
C ASP A 52 3.12 -9.79 -20.82
N GLN A 53 3.95 -8.76 -20.94
CA GLN A 53 5.20 -8.66 -20.20
C GLN A 53 4.91 -8.30 -18.74
N GLN A 54 5.65 -8.92 -17.83
CA GLN A 54 5.65 -8.56 -16.42
C GLN A 54 7.05 -8.10 -16.03
N TYR A 55 7.14 -6.91 -15.43
CA TYR A 55 8.40 -6.31 -15.04
C TYR A 55 8.55 -6.36 -13.53
N LYS A 56 9.67 -6.89 -13.04
CA LYS A 56 10.06 -6.78 -11.63
C LYS A 56 10.51 -5.34 -11.37
N VAL A 57 9.82 -4.63 -10.49
CA VAL A 57 10.10 -3.21 -10.20
C VAL A 57 10.57 -2.96 -8.76
N GLY A 58 10.45 -3.95 -7.89
CA GLY A 58 10.95 -3.89 -6.52
C GLY A 58 10.99 -5.26 -5.86
N LEU A 59 11.86 -5.43 -4.87
CA LEU A 59 11.96 -6.62 -4.02
C LEU A 59 11.77 -6.19 -2.56
N ILE A 60 10.87 -6.87 -1.87
CA ILE A 60 10.61 -6.70 -0.44
C ILE A 60 11.12 -7.93 0.29
N PHE A 61 12.06 -7.71 1.20
CA PHE A 61 12.75 -8.73 1.97
C PHE A 61 13.24 -8.14 3.29
N GLY A 62 13.46 -8.99 4.29
CA GLY A 62 14.06 -8.60 5.56
C GLY A 62 13.13 -7.94 6.58
N TYR A 63 11.81 -7.99 6.39
CA TYR A 63 10.80 -7.58 7.37
C TYR A 63 10.20 -8.79 8.09
N GLY A 64 9.57 -8.57 9.25
CA GLY A 64 8.83 -9.62 9.96
C GLY A 64 7.65 -10.15 9.12
N ASP A 65 6.96 -9.24 8.42
CA ASP A 65 5.91 -9.54 7.44
C ASP A 65 6.19 -8.85 6.09
N ASN A 66 6.93 -9.54 5.21
CA ASN A 66 7.23 -9.04 3.86
C ASN A 66 5.99 -8.87 2.97
N LYS A 67 4.89 -9.61 3.22
CA LYS A 67 3.67 -9.52 2.42
C LYS A 67 2.94 -8.22 2.72
N LEU A 68 2.76 -7.91 3.99
CA LEU A 68 2.14 -6.66 4.44
C LEU A 68 2.92 -5.44 3.93
N VAL A 69 4.24 -5.46 4.07
CA VAL A 69 5.10 -4.37 3.58
C VAL A 69 5.01 -4.22 2.06
N CYS A 70 4.93 -5.33 1.32
CA CYS A 70 4.75 -5.29 -0.12
C CYS A 70 3.41 -4.65 -0.52
N ASP A 71 2.31 -5.01 0.15
CA ASP A 71 0.99 -4.43 -0.13
C ASP A 71 0.96 -2.92 0.15
N GLU A 72 1.50 -2.49 1.29
CA GLU A 72 1.60 -1.07 1.65
C GLU A 72 2.47 -0.28 0.65
N MET A 73 3.55 -0.89 0.15
CA MET A 73 4.39 -0.28 -0.88
C MET A 73 3.64 -0.12 -2.20
N ILE A 74 2.81 -1.10 -2.60
CA ILE A 74 1.95 -0.96 -3.79
C ILE A 74 0.96 0.20 -3.63
N GLU A 75 0.37 0.38 -2.45
CA GLU A 75 -0.51 1.52 -2.21
C GLU A 75 0.22 2.86 -2.37
N VAL A 76 1.45 2.96 -1.86
CA VAL A 76 2.31 4.13 -2.07
C VAL A 76 2.57 4.36 -3.56
N TYR A 77 2.98 3.33 -4.30
CA TYR A 77 3.21 3.43 -5.73
C TYR A 77 1.94 3.85 -6.49
N ARG A 78 0.76 3.37 -6.12
CA ARG A 78 -0.52 3.76 -6.76
C ARG A 78 -0.84 5.24 -6.60
N LYS A 79 -0.38 5.89 -5.53
CA LYS A 79 -0.54 7.35 -5.35
C LYS A 79 0.25 8.13 -6.40
N THR A 80 1.42 7.63 -6.79
CA THR A 80 2.28 8.26 -7.81
C THR A 80 1.96 7.80 -9.23
N TYR A 81 1.66 6.51 -9.41
CA TYR A 81 1.51 5.84 -10.69
C TYR A 81 0.16 5.10 -10.77
N SER A 82 -0.94 5.84 -10.69
CA SER A 82 -2.31 5.29 -10.58
C SER A 82 -2.77 4.42 -11.75
N LYS A 83 -2.11 4.51 -12.91
CA LYS A 83 -2.42 3.72 -14.11
C LYS A 83 -1.70 2.38 -14.15
N GLU A 84 -0.72 2.16 -13.27
CA GLU A 84 0.10 0.97 -13.28
C GLU A 84 -0.59 -0.17 -12.53
N HIS A 85 -0.60 -1.35 -13.16
CA HIS A 85 -1.12 -2.56 -12.54
C HIS A 85 0.02 -3.25 -11.78
N LEU A 86 0.12 -2.94 -10.50
CA LEU A 86 1.11 -3.49 -9.58
C LEU A 86 0.54 -4.65 -8.75
N SER A 87 1.35 -5.68 -8.51
CA SER A 87 1.00 -6.85 -7.69
C SER A 87 2.19 -7.40 -6.91
N CYS A 88 1.93 -7.98 -5.74
CA CYS A 88 2.92 -8.68 -4.93
C CYS A 88 2.90 -10.17 -5.28
N VAL A 89 4.06 -10.72 -5.61
CA VAL A 89 4.22 -12.14 -5.99
C VAL A 89 5.38 -12.73 -5.18
N PRO A 90 5.21 -13.93 -4.58
CA PRO A 90 6.32 -14.61 -3.89
C PRO A 90 7.54 -14.77 -4.80
N ALA A 91 8.73 -14.62 -4.23
CA ALA A 91 10.01 -14.73 -4.93
C ALA A 91 10.61 -16.14 -4.88
N ASN A 92 9.94 -17.07 -4.19
CA ASN A 92 10.38 -18.43 -3.86
C ASN A 92 9.32 -19.47 -4.20
#